data_AF-A0A5B2Z9D5-F1
#
_entry.id   AF-A0A5B2Z9D5-F1
#
_cell.length_a   1.000
_cell.length_b   1.000
_cell.length_c   1.000
_cell.angle_alpha   90.00
_cell.angle_beta   90.00
_cell.angle_gamma   90.00
#
_symmetry.space_group_name_H-M   'P 1'
#
loop_
_entity.id
_entity.type
_entity.pdbx_description
1 polymer ?
#
loop_
_entity_poly.entity_id
_entity_poly.type
_entity_poly.pdbx_seq_one_letter_code
_entity_poly.pdbx_strand_id
1 'polypeptide(L)'
;MEIEDKIYYLRVVLAAIAGAIVGAIVKPNSDHTNTIGLIILIGIVFYAISQILASRMSKGIPKDKKKKVITIAIFGFIFMLLTFMTLTYTILNQNML
;
A
#
# COMPACT_ATOMS: atom_id res chain seq x y z
N MET A 1 14.00 17.94 1.40
CA MET A 1 12.98 16.96 0.99
C MET A 1 11.70 17.70 0.69
N GLU A 2 11.26 17.64 -0.55
CA GLU A 2 10.02 18.29 -0.99
C GLU A 2 8.79 17.60 -0.39
N ILE A 3 7.64 18.27 -0.40
CA ILE A 3 6.40 17.66 0.12
C ILE A 3 5.95 16.45 -0.69
N GLU A 4 6.29 16.45 -1.98
CA GLU A 4 6.04 15.33 -2.90
C GLU A 4 6.83 14.09 -2.48
N ASP A 5 8.12 14.24 -2.15
CA ASP A 5 8.96 13.15 -1.62
C ASP A 5 8.38 12.60 -0.32
N LYS A 6 7.95 13.47 0.60
CA LYS A 6 7.35 13.05 1.88
C LYS A 6 6.09 12.21 1.66
N ILE A 7 5.25 12.60 0.70
CA ILE A 7 4.02 11.87 0.35
C ILE A 7 4.37 10.54 -0.34
N TYR A 8 5.40 10.52 -1.18
CA TYR A 8 5.91 9.30 -1.80
C TYR A 8 6.34 8.29 -0.72
N TYR A 9 7.23 8.69 0.20
CA TYR A 9 7.71 7.81 1.27
C TYR A 9 6.58 7.36 2.19
N LEU A 10 5.65 8.24 2.55
CA LEU A 10 4.45 7.88 3.34
C LEU A 10 3.67 6.74 2.67
N ARG A 11 3.40 6.85 1.36
CA ARG A 11 2.66 5.83 0.61
C ARG A 11 3.42 4.51 0.55
N VAL A 12 4.72 4.58 0.28
CA VAL A 12 5.59 3.40 0.19
C VAL A 12 5.63 2.66 1.54
N VAL A 13 5.80 3.38 2.65
CA VAL A 13 5.82 2.76 4.00
C VAL A 13 4.46 2.16 4.35
N LEU A 14 3.36 2.87 4.09
CA LEU A 14 2.02 2.33 4.33
C LEU A 14 1.73 1.10 3.47
N ALA A 15 2.16 1.09 2.22
CA ALA A 15 2.05 -0.06 1.34
C ALA A 15 2.85 -1.26 1.84
N ALA A 16 4.07 -1.06 2.34
CA ALA A 16 4.87 -2.14 2.92
C ALA A 16 4.16 -2.76 4.13
N ILE A 17 3.60 -1.95 5.03
CA ILE A 17 2.83 -2.42 6.18
C ILE A 17 1.58 -3.17 5.72
N ALA A 18 0.82 -2.62 4.77
CA ALA A 18 -0.35 -3.28 4.20
C ALA A 18 0.01 -4.64 3.58
N GLY A 19 1.07 -4.67 2.78
CA GLY A 19 1.59 -5.89 2.15
C GLY A 19 1.96 -6.94 3.19
N ALA A 20 2.67 -6.57 4.25
CA ALA A 20 3.03 -7.49 5.33
C ALA A 20 1.79 -8.07 6.04
N ILE A 21 0.80 -7.23 6.35
CA ILE A 21 -0.47 -7.66 6.97
C ILE A 21 -1.19 -8.65 6.05
N VAL A 22 -1.33 -8.31 4.76
CA VAL A 22 -1.96 -9.19 3.78
C VAL A 22 -1.21 -10.52 3.67
N GLY A 23 0.11 -10.49 3.48
CA GLY A 23 0.94 -11.69 3.36
C GLY A 23 0.89 -12.60 4.59
N ALA A 24 0.66 -12.04 5.78
CA ALA A 24 0.48 -12.81 7.02
C ALA A 24 -0.92 -13.40 7.20
N ILE A 25 -1.95 -12.77 6.63
CA ILE A 25 -3.35 -13.25 6.70
C ILE A 25 -3.61 -14.33 5.66
N VAL A 26 -2.97 -14.24 4.48
CA VAL A 26 -3.14 -15.20 3.39
C VAL A 26 -2.56 -16.55 3.79
N LYS A 27 -3.41 -17.58 3.81
CA LYS A 27 -3.03 -18.96 4.13
C LYS A 27 -2.79 -19.78 2.86
N PRO A 28 -1.90 -20.78 2.90
CA PRO A 28 -1.78 -21.74 1.82
C PRO A 28 -3.11 -22.48 1.63
N ASN A 29 -3.48 -22.73 0.37
CA ASN A 29 -4.74 -23.38 -0.05
C ASN A 29 -6.04 -22.60 0.28
N SER A 30 -5.96 -21.31 0.60
CA SER A 30 -7.14 -20.45 0.69
C SER A 30 -7.84 -20.31 -0.66
N ASP A 31 -9.16 -20.18 -0.66
CA ASP A 31 -9.94 -19.84 -1.86
C ASP A 31 -9.39 -18.56 -2.51
N HIS A 32 -8.87 -18.70 -3.73
CA HIS A 32 -8.25 -17.61 -4.50
C HIS A 32 -9.19 -16.41 -4.66
N THR A 33 -10.49 -16.64 -4.81
CA THR A 33 -11.48 -15.57 -4.99
C THR A 33 -11.56 -14.69 -3.76
N ASN A 34 -11.62 -15.31 -2.58
CA ASN A 34 -11.69 -14.60 -1.31
C ASN A 34 -10.37 -13.88 -0.99
N THR A 35 -9.24 -14.49 -1.31
CA THR A 35 -7.91 -13.90 -1.12
C THR A 35 -7.71 -12.65 -2.00
N ILE A 36 -8.08 -12.71 -3.28
CA ILE A 36 -8.02 -11.54 -4.17
C ILE A 36 -8.91 -10.41 -3.64
N GLY A 37 -10.14 -10.73 -3.19
CA GLY A 37 -11.05 -9.76 -2.59
C GLY A 37 -10.44 -9.06 -1.36
N LEU A 38 -9.79 -9.83 -0.48
CA LEU A 38 -9.14 -9.31 0.73
C LEU A 38 -7.92 -8.43 0.41
N ILE A 39 -7.10 -8.82 -0.57
CA ILE A 39 -5.97 -8.01 -1.06
C ILE A 39 -6.46 -6.66 -1.57
N ILE A 40 -7.49 -6.65 -2.41
CA ILE A 40 -8.06 -5.42 -2.99
C ILE A 40 -8.65 -4.54 -1.88
N LEU A 41 -9.42 -5.14 -0.95
CA LEU A 41 -10.03 -4.41 0.15
C LEU A 41 -8.98 -3.71 1.04
N ILE A 42 -7.96 -4.44 1.49
CA ILE A 42 -6.90 -3.88 2.34
C ILE A 42 -6.09 -2.84 1.57
N GLY A 43 -5.78 -3.10 0.30
CA GLY A 43 -5.10 -2.14 -0.57
C GLY A 43 -5.86 -0.82 -0.70
N ILE A 44 -7.16 -0.86 -0.93
CA ILE A 44 -8.03 0.33 -1.01
C ILE A 44 -8.06 1.07 0.33
N VAL A 45 -8.25 0.36 1.44
CA VAL A 45 -8.31 0.97 2.79
C VAL A 45 -7.00 1.69 3.13
N PHE A 46 -5.86 1.03 2.96
CA PHE A 46 -4.56 1.65 3.24
C PHE A 46 -4.24 2.78 2.28
N TYR A 47 -4.62 2.66 1.00
CA TYR A 47 -4.46 3.76 0.05
C TYR A 47 -5.32 4.97 0.44
N ALA A 48 -6.58 4.77 0.84
CA ALA A 48 -7.45 5.84 1.32
C ALA A 48 -6.90 6.53 2.58
N ILE A 49 -6.37 5.76 3.53
CA ILE A 49 -5.65 6.31 4.70
C ILE A 49 -4.48 7.16 4.24
N SER A 50 -3.65 6.66 3.30
CA SER A 50 -2.53 7.43 2.76
C SER A 50 -2.96 8.73 2.09
N GLN A 51 -4.12 8.76 1.41
CA GLN A 51 -4.69 9.98 0.82
C GLN A 51 -5.09 11.00 1.87
N ILE A 52 -5.73 10.55 2.95
CA ILE A 52 -6.16 11.43 4.04
C ILE A 52 -4.94 12.08 4.69
N LEU A 53 -3.89 11.30 4.98
CA LEU A 53 -2.64 11.83 5.52
C LEU A 53 -1.95 12.79 4.55
N ALA A 54 -1.82 12.41 3.27
CA ALA A 54 -1.22 13.26 2.25
C ALA A 54 -1.98 14.60 2.10
N SER A 55 -3.31 14.56 2.11
CA SER A 55 -4.18 15.74 2.04
C SER A 55 -3.99 16.67 3.23
N ARG A 56 -3.77 16.11 4.43
CA ARG A 56 -3.45 16.90 5.63
C ARG A 56 -2.09 17.58 5.53
N MET A 57 -1.09 16.89 4.97
CA MET A 57 0.24 17.45 4.75
C MET A 57 0.23 18.55 3.68
N SER A 58 -0.58 18.40 2.62
CA SER A 58 -0.63 19.31 1.49
C SER A 58 -1.62 20.48 1.62
N LYS A 59 -2.12 20.79 2.82
CA LYS A 59 -3.17 21.81 3.03
C LYS A 59 -2.80 23.20 2.48
N GLY A 60 -1.53 23.58 2.55
CA GLY A 60 -1.02 24.88 2.08
C GLY A 60 -0.61 24.95 0.60
N ILE A 61 -0.79 23.86 -0.17
CA ILE A 61 -0.34 23.80 -1.57
C ILE A 61 -1.41 24.39 -2.52
N PRO A 62 -1.01 25.15 -3.55
CA PRO A 62 -1.87 25.58 -4.67
C PRO A 62 -2.66 24.43 -5.34
N LYS A 63 -3.88 24.73 -5.82
CA LYS A 63 -4.83 23.72 -6.34
C LYS A 63 -4.31 22.92 -7.54
N ASP A 64 -3.46 23.52 -8.36
CA ASP A 64 -2.76 22.92 -9.50
C ASP A 64 -1.84 21.77 -9.08
N LYS A 65 -1.10 21.93 -7.97
CA LYS A 65 -0.23 20.88 -7.42
C LYS A 65 -1.00 19.82 -6.60
N LYS A 66 -2.24 20.08 -6.16
CA LYS A 66 -3.08 19.09 -5.46
C LYS A 66 -3.45 17.89 -6.33
N LYS A 67 -3.59 18.06 -7.65
CA LYS A 67 -3.83 16.93 -8.56
C LYS A 67 -2.67 15.93 -8.56
N LYS A 68 -1.44 16.46 -8.52
CA LYS A 68 -0.21 15.65 -8.43
C LYS A 68 -0.13 14.90 -7.12
N VAL A 69 -0.56 15.50 -6.01
CA VAL A 69 -0.67 14.82 -4.71
C VAL A 69 -1.56 13.58 -4.79
N ILE A 70 -2.64 13.57 -5.58
CA ILE A 70 -3.50 12.38 -5.69
C ILE A 70 -2.79 11.26 -6.45
N THR A 71 -2.16 11.55 -7.58
CA THR A 71 -1.58 10.54 -8.48
C THR A 71 -0.17 10.10 -8.12
N ILE A 72 0.55 10.85 -7.29
CA ILE A 72 1.94 10.54 -6.96
C ILE A 72 2.08 9.19 -6.27
N ALA A 73 3.06 8.39 -6.67
CA ALA A 73 3.36 7.11 -6.03
C ALA A 73 2.20 6.09 -5.97
N ILE A 74 1.16 6.18 -6.82
CA ILE A 74 0.15 5.11 -6.93
C ILE A 74 0.83 3.79 -7.32
N PHE A 75 1.66 3.83 -8.36
CA PHE A 75 2.44 2.67 -8.80
C PHE A 75 3.41 2.20 -7.71
N GLY A 76 4.09 3.13 -7.03
CA GLY A 76 4.98 2.80 -5.92
C GLY A 76 4.25 2.12 -4.75
N PHE A 77 3.02 2.56 -4.45
CA PHE A 77 2.16 1.95 -3.44
C PHE A 77 1.79 0.51 -3.84
N ILE A 78 1.27 0.31 -5.04
CA ILE A 78 0.86 -1.03 -5.51
C ILE A 78 2.06 -1.98 -5.55
N PHE A 79 3.18 -1.53 -6.12
CA PHE A 79 4.40 -2.32 -6.22
C PHE A 79 4.93 -2.73 -4.83
N MET A 80 4.98 -1.80 -3.88
CA MET A 80 5.49 -2.07 -2.54
C MET A 80 4.56 -2.99 -1.75
N LEU A 81 3.24 -2.82 -1.91
CA LEU A 81 2.23 -3.70 -1.32
C LEU A 81 2.40 -5.13 -1.79
N LEU A 82 2.50 -5.35 -3.10
CA LEU A 82 2.66 -6.69 -3.68
C LEU A 82 4.01 -7.30 -3.26
N THR A 83 5.08 -6.51 -3.25
CA THR A 83 6.41 -6.97 -2.85
C THR A 83 6.41 -7.48 -1.41
N PHE A 84 5.91 -6.69 -0.46
CA PHE A 84 5.87 -7.10 0.95
C PHE A 84 4.86 -8.23 1.21
N MET A 85 3.76 -8.28 0.46
CA MET A 85 2.83 -9.40 0.50
C MET A 85 3.52 -10.70 0.10
N THR A 86 4.17 -10.74 -1.06
CA THR A 86 4.88 -11.94 -1.53
C THR A 86 6.00 -12.32 -0.58
N LEU A 87 6.84 -11.37 -0.15
CA LEU A 87 7.93 -11.63 0.80
C LEU A 87 7.41 -12.22 2.11
N THR A 88 6.39 -11.61 2.71
CA THR A 88 5.84 -12.08 4.00
C THR A 88 5.17 -13.43 3.86
N TYR A 89 4.39 -13.64 2.79
CA TYR A 89 3.78 -14.93 2.49
C TYR A 89 4.85 -16.02 2.31
N THR A 90 5.90 -15.74 1.53
CA THR A 90 7.00 -16.70 1.34
C THR A 90 7.71 -17.00 2.65
N ILE A 91 8.11 -16.01 3.42
CA ILE A 91 8.82 -16.20 4.70
C ILE A 91 8.01 -17.05 5.69
N LEU A 92 6.70 -16.82 5.77
CA LEU A 92 5.83 -17.53 6.70
C LEU A 92 5.50 -18.95 6.25
N ASN A 93 5.47 -19.21 4.94
CA ASN A 93 5.04 -20.50 4.39
C ASN A 93 6.17 -21.31 3.74
N GLN A 94 7.42 -20.83 3.73
CA GLN A 94 8.58 -21.51 3.12
C GLN A 94 8.85 -22.91 3.71
N ASN A 95 8.45 -23.17 4.96
CA ASN A 95 8.61 -24.48 5.60
C ASN A 95 7.47 -25.46 5.27
N MET A 96 6.50 -25.06 4.43
CA MET A 96 5.36 -25.89 4.00
C MET A 96 5.54 -26.43 2.57
N LEU A 97 6.69 -26.20 1.94
CA LEU A 97 7.15 -26.77 0.68
C LEU A 97 8.20 -27.87 0.94
#